data_AF-A8MBP8-F1
#
_entry.id   AF-A8MBP8-F1
#
_cell.length_a   1.000
_cell.length_b   1.000
_cell.length_c   1.000
_cell.angle_alpha   90.00
_cell.angle_beta   90.00
_cell.angle_gamma   90.00
#
_symmetry.space_group_name_H-M   'P 1'
#
loop_
_entity.id
_entity.type
_entity.pdbx_description
1 polymer ?
#
loop_
_entity_poly.entity_id
_entity_poly.type
_entity_poly.pdbx_seq_one_letter_code
_entity_poly.pdbx_strand_id
1 'polypeptide(L)'
;MVATDSVNIEEKLAKALVKLISGSRGRRVTIKTATLVRLAGLDEKHRNILKAAKMLSKLSKERIIKIEFKDKVSRAKSIMYVVDDQMDLWRISKVNPEDATRAILKSLERFKNRAKLSGP
;
A
#
# COMPACT_ATOMS: atom_id res chain seq x y z
N MET A 1 -14.82 -11.85 17.74
CA MET A 1 -14.81 -10.39 17.49
C MET A 1 -13.46 -9.89 16.94
N VAL A 2 -12.94 -10.44 15.82
CA VAL A 2 -11.55 -10.16 15.33
C VAL A 2 -11.52 -9.26 14.07
N ALA A 3 -12.69 -8.93 13.49
CA ALA A 3 -12.77 -8.21 12.22
C ALA A 3 -12.51 -6.69 12.34
N THR A 4 -12.96 -6.05 13.43
CA THR A 4 -13.01 -4.59 13.55
C THR A 4 -11.63 -3.93 13.60
N ASP A 5 -10.67 -4.53 14.32
CA ASP A 5 -9.30 -4.01 14.44
C ASP A 5 -8.53 -4.07 13.12
N SER A 6 -8.83 -5.08 12.31
CA SER A 6 -8.14 -5.31 11.03
C SER A 6 -8.58 -4.31 9.96
N VAL A 7 -9.89 -4.01 9.93
CA VAL A 7 -10.47 -3.01 9.03
C VAL A 7 -9.91 -1.61 9.34
N ASN A 8 -9.81 -1.27 10.63
CA ASN A 8 -9.28 0.02 11.07
C ASN A 8 -7.81 0.22 10.64
N ILE A 9 -6.97 -0.82 10.74
CA ILE A 9 -5.55 -0.72 10.34
C ILE A 9 -5.38 -0.60 8.83
N GLU A 10 -6.11 -1.39 8.03
CA GLU A 10 -6.04 -1.28 6.57
C GLU A 10 -6.48 0.11 6.09
N GLU A 11 -7.52 0.68 6.70
CA GLU A 11 -7.96 2.04 6.40
C GLU A 11 -6.92 3.10 6.79
N LYS A 12 -6.33 3.01 7.98
CA LYS A 12 -5.25 3.92 8.41
C LYS A 12 -4.06 3.86 7.46
N LEU A 13 -3.65 2.66 7.04
CA LEU A 13 -2.56 2.47 6.09
C LEU A 13 -2.92 2.97 4.69
N ALA A 14 -4.16 2.79 4.22
CA ALA A 14 -4.63 3.32 2.95
C ALA A 14 -4.59 4.85 2.93
N LYS A 15 -5.14 5.50 3.97
CA LYS A 15 -5.08 6.96 4.14
C LYS A 15 -3.65 7.47 4.19
N ALA A 16 -2.76 6.78 4.91
CA ALA A 16 -1.35 7.14 4.98
C ALA A 16 -0.64 7.01 3.63
N LEU A 17 -0.96 5.98 2.84
CA LEU A 17 -0.41 5.79 1.50
C LEU A 17 -0.84 6.91 0.57
N VAL A 18 -2.13 7.25 0.56
CA VAL A 18 -2.65 8.35 -0.24
C VAL A 18 -2.03 9.67 0.19
N LYS A 19 -1.92 9.93 1.50
CA LYS A 19 -1.27 11.15 2.02
C LYS A 19 0.19 11.27 1.58
N LEU A 20 0.92 10.16 1.56
CA LEU A 20 2.29 10.11 1.06
C LEU A 20 2.35 10.47 -0.43
N ILE A 21 1.41 9.96 -1.23
CA ILE A 21 1.36 10.22 -2.67
C ILE A 21 0.91 11.65 -2.95
N SER A 22 -0.18 12.10 -2.33
CA SER A 22 -0.75 13.43 -2.54
C SER A 22 0.23 14.53 -2.15
N GLY A 23 0.91 14.39 -1.01
CA GLY A 23 1.91 15.33 -0.52
C GLY A 23 3.26 15.30 -1.23
N SER A 24 3.51 14.33 -2.12
CA SER A 24 4.76 14.29 -2.88
C SER A 24 4.84 15.43 -3.90
N ARG A 25 6.03 15.99 -4.16
CA ARG A 25 6.20 16.96 -5.25
C ARG A 25 6.57 16.31 -6.59
N GLY A 26 7.17 15.12 -6.54
CA GLY A 26 7.65 14.42 -7.72
C GLY A 26 6.58 13.57 -8.42
N ARG A 27 6.88 13.20 -9.66
CA ARG A 27 6.10 12.26 -10.48
C ARG A 27 6.24 10.79 -10.06
N ARG A 28 6.96 10.53 -8.96
CA ARG A 28 7.31 9.20 -8.50
C ARG A 28 7.50 9.16 -7.00
N VAL A 29 6.94 8.15 -6.35
CA VAL A 29 6.98 7.94 -4.90
C VAL A 29 7.41 6.51 -4.63
N THR A 30 8.51 6.36 -3.88
CA THR A 30 8.92 5.06 -3.33
C THR A 30 8.32 4.89 -1.94
N ILE A 31 7.66 3.77 -1.70
CA ILE A 31 6.93 3.50 -0.47
C ILE A 31 7.79 2.63 0.44
N LYS A 32 8.22 3.20 1.56
CA LYS A 32 8.90 2.47 2.63
C LYS A 32 7.87 2.04 3.67
N THR A 33 7.86 0.74 4.03
CA THR A 33 6.89 0.17 4.97
C THR A 33 6.92 0.88 6.33
N ALA A 34 8.09 1.12 6.90
CA ALA A 34 8.22 1.81 8.19
C ALA A 34 7.66 3.25 8.14
N THR A 35 7.98 3.99 7.06
CA THR A 35 7.43 5.33 6.84
C THR A 35 5.90 5.32 6.74
N LEU A 36 5.34 4.32 6.07
CA LEU A 36 3.90 4.17 5.93
C LEU A 36 3.21 3.88 7.27
N VAL A 37 3.79 2.99 8.09
CA VAL A 37 3.30 2.65 9.45
C VAL A 37 3.29 3.91 10.32
N ARG A 38 4.40 4.66 10.32
CA ARG A 38 4.52 5.91 11.09
C ARG A 38 3.50 6.96 10.65
N LEU A 39 3.32 7.14 9.33
CA LEU A 39 2.33 8.08 8.79
C LEU A 39 0.88 7.68 9.10
N ALA A 40 0.62 6.39 9.30
CA ALA A 40 -0.68 5.87 9.71
C ALA A 40 -0.96 6.05 11.21
N GLY A 41 -0.03 6.66 11.97
CA GLY A 41 -0.16 6.82 13.42
C GLY A 41 -0.12 5.50 14.18
N LEU A 42 0.57 4.50 13.61
CA LEU A 42 0.76 3.19 14.23
C LEU A 42 2.15 3.12 14.87
N ASP A 43 2.27 2.35 15.94
CA ASP A 43 3.59 2.02 16.49
C ASP A 43 4.40 1.17 15.49
N GLU A 44 5.72 1.35 15.48
CA GLU A 44 6.64 0.65 14.58
C GLU A 44 6.96 -0.79 15.05
N LYS A 45 6.07 -1.44 15.82
CA LYS A 45 6.26 -2.86 16.18
C LYS A 45 6.23 -3.72 14.92
N HIS A 46 6.98 -4.81 14.96
CA HIS A 46 7.13 -5.77 13.86
C HIS A 46 5.78 -6.22 13.27
N ARG A 47 4.76 -6.44 14.10
CA ARG A 47 3.40 -6.79 13.67
C ARG A 47 2.79 -5.78 12.69
N ASN A 48 2.93 -4.48 12.94
CA ASN A 48 2.35 -3.43 12.11
C ASN A 48 3.14 -3.26 10.80
N ILE A 49 4.46 -3.41 10.87
CA ILE A 49 5.34 -3.46 9.69
C ILE A 49 4.92 -4.61 8.77
N LEU A 50 4.71 -5.82 9.31
CA LEU A 50 4.25 -6.95 8.52
C LEU A 50 2.86 -6.73 7.91
N LYS A 51 1.93 -6.10 8.64
CA LYS A 51 0.60 -5.75 8.10
C LYS A 51 0.72 -4.78 6.92
N ALA A 52 1.52 -3.73 7.05
CA ALA A 52 1.77 -2.78 5.98
C ALA A 52 2.44 -3.44 4.76
N ALA A 53 3.46 -4.28 4.98
CA ALA A 53 4.12 -5.02 3.90
C ALA A 53 3.13 -5.95 3.16
N LYS A 54 2.26 -6.66 3.91
CA LYS A 54 1.21 -7.51 3.32
C LYS A 54 0.20 -6.68 2.51
N MET A 55 -0.20 -5.51 2.99
CA MET A 55 -1.09 -4.61 2.25
C MET A 55 -0.45 -4.17 0.93
N LEU A 56 0.80 -3.72 0.95
CA LEU A 56 1.52 -3.31 -0.27
C LEU A 56 1.68 -4.48 -1.25
N SER A 57 1.98 -5.68 -0.76
CA SER A 57 2.05 -6.88 -1.59
C SER A 57 0.71 -7.15 -2.28
N LYS A 58 -0.43 -7.08 -1.57
CA LYS A 58 -1.77 -7.23 -2.16
C LYS A 58 -2.03 -6.18 -3.24
N LEU A 59 -1.75 -4.91 -2.96
CA LEU A 59 -1.94 -3.83 -3.93
C LEU A 59 -1.07 -4.02 -5.18
N SER A 60 0.13 -4.57 -5.04
CA SER A 60 0.98 -4.87 -6.20
C SER A 60 0.40 -5.99 -7.07
N LYS A 61 -0.17 -7.03 -6.46
CA LYS A 61 -0.84 -8.13 -7.18
C LYS A 61 -2.06 -7.63 -7.95
N GLU A 62 -2.73 -6.61 -7.41
CA GLU A 62 -3.84 -5.91 -8.04
C GLU A 62 -3.42 -4.82 -9.05
N ARG A 63 -2.11 -4.66 -9.30
CA ARG A 63 -1.53 -3.62 -10.18
C ARG A 63 -1.88 -2.18 -9.77
N ILE A 64 -2.30 -1.97 -8.52
CA ILE A 64 -2.59 -0.64 -7.96
C ILE A 64 -1.29 0.13 -7.65
N ILE A 65 -0.24 -0.59 -7.27
CA ILE A 65 1.13 -0.09 -7.13
C ILE A 65 2.07 -1.04 -7.87
N LYS A 66 3.28 -0.60 -8.21
CA LYS A 66 4.28 -1.47 -8.85
C LYS A 66 5.38 -1.89 -7.89
N ILE A 67 6.00 -3.02 -8.19
CA ILE A 67 7.24 -3.47 -7.58
C ILE A 67 8.38 -3.19 -8.56
N GLU A 68 9.45 -2.61 -8.05
CA GLU A 68 10.71 -2.51 -8.75
C GLU A 68 11.82 -3.19 -7.94
N PHE A 69 12.83 -3.69 -8.63
CA PHE A 69 13.99 -4.31 -8.02
C PHE A 69 15.15 -3.35 -8.14
N LYS A 70 15.78 -3.01 -7.00
CA LYS A 70 17.04 -2.30 -7.04
C LYS A 70 18.15 -3.32 -7.29
N ASP A 71 18.91 -3.12 -8.36
CA ASP A 71 20.17 -3.83 -8.54
C ASP A 71 21.13 -3.39 -7.42
N LYS A 72 21.53 -4.36 -6.59
CA LYS A 72 22.61 -4.20 -5.64
C LYS A 72 23.83 -4.91 -6.20
N VAL A 73 25.01 -4.40 -5.84
CA VAL A 73 26.32 -5.03 -6.06
C VAL A 73 26.43 -6.39 -5.35
N SER A 74 25.57 -6.68 -4.36
CA SER A 74 25.46 -8.00 -3.72
C SER A 74 24.23 -8.78 -4.19
N ARG A 75 24.33 -10.12 -4.18
CA ARG A 75 23.39 -11.12 -4.75
C ARG A 75 21.91 -11.03 -4.33
N ALA A 76 21.51 -10.12 -3.42
CA ALA A 76 20.13 -9.99 -2.94
C ALA A 76 19.43 -8.76 -3.53
N LYS A 77 18.54 -8.97 -4.52
CA LYS A 77 17.64 -7.94 -5.06
C LYS A 77 16.73 -7.42 -3.94
N SER A 78 16.72 -6.10 -3.73
CA SER A 78 15.82 -5.47 -2.75
C SER A 78 14.54 -5.00 -3.45
N ILE A 79 13.39 -5.47 -2.98
CA ILE A 79 12.06 -5.09 -3.49
C ILE A 79 11.72 -3.66 -3.04
N MET A 80 11.26 -2.83 -3.98
CA MET A 80 10.75 -1.48 -3.73
C MET A 80 9.33 -1.36 -4.26
N TYR A 81 8.42 -0.88 -3.43
CA TYR A 81 7.07 -0.51 -3.86
C TYR A 81 7.08 0.92 -4.38
N VAL A 82 6.51 1.16 -5.55
CA VAL A 82 6.54 2.45 -6.24
C VAL A 82 5.17 2.81 -6.79
N VAL A 83 4.85 4.11 -6.79
CA VAL A 83 3.73 4.72 -7.51
C VAL A 83 4.27 5.89 -8.32
N ASP A 84 3.95 5.97 -9.61
CA ASP A 84 4.35 7.07 -10.49
C ASP A 84 3.16 7.67 -11.26
N ASP A 85 3.40 8.77 -11.96
CA ASP A 85 2.39 9.57 -12.68
C ASP A 85 1.66 8.85 -13.83
N GLN A 86 2.16 7.68 -14.22
CA GLN A 86 1.50 6.80 -15.19
C GLN A 86 0.40 5.95 -14.54
N MET A 87 0.41 5.81 -13.21
CA MET A 87 -0.57 5.01 -12.48
C MET A 87 -1.80 5.83 -12.08
N ASP A 88 -2.97 5.21 -12.19
CA ASP A 88 -4.24 5.84 -11.78
C ASP A 88 -4.23 6.25 -10.31
N LEU A 89 -3.64 5.42 -9.44
CA LEU A 89 -3.54 5.76 -8.02
C LEU A 89 -2.78 7.08 -7.80
N TRP A 90 -1.74 7.37 -8.58
CA TRP A 90 -1.02 8.65 -8.47
C TRP A 90 -1.94 9.81 -8.83
N ARG A 91 -2.59 9.73 -9.99
CA ARG A 91 -3.46 10.79 -10.52
C ARG A 91 -4.63 11.05 -9.57
N ILE A 92 -5.34 10.00 -9.16
CA ILE A 92 -6.49 10.13 -8.27
C ILE A 92 -6.04 10.66 -6.90
N SER A 93 -4.89 10.22 -6.36
CA SER A 93 -4.38 10.76 -5.09
C SER A 93 -4.07 12.26 -5.13
N LYS A 94 -3.72 12.79 -6.32
CA LYS A 94 -3.46 14.23 -6.51
C LYS A 94 -4.74 15.05 -6.62
N VAL A 95 -5.78 14.49 -7.25
CA VAL A 95 -7.03 15.21 -7.55
C VAL A 95 -8.05 15.01 -6.43
N ASN A 96 -8.28 13.77 -6.02
CA ASN A 96 -9.23 13.40 -4.98
C ASN A 96 -8.65 12.30 -4.06
N PRO A 97 -7.96 12.69 -2.97
CA PRO A 97 -7.39 11.76 -2.01
C PRO A 97 -8.41 10.78 -1.39
N GLU A 98 -9.66 11.21 -1.20
CA GLU A 98 -10.67 10.33 -0.61
C GLU A 98 -11.07 9.20 -1.57
N ASP A 99 -11.23 9.51 -2.85
CA ASP A 99 -11.50 8.50 -3.89
C ASP A 99 -10.35 7.53 -4.03
N ALA A 100 -9.11 8.01 -3.97
CA ALA A 100 -7.93 7.14 -3.97
C ALA A 100 -7.95 6.15 -2.78
N THR A 101 -8.35 6.63 -1.60
CA THR A 101 -8.47 5.80 -0.40
C THR A 101 -9.56 4.73 -0.60
N ARG A 102 -10.74 5.12 -1.11
CA ARG A 102 -11.83 4.18 -1.42
C ARG A 102 -11.42 3.14 -2.45
N ALA A 103 -10.67 3.53 -3.49
CA ALA A 103 -10.17 2.63 -4.52
C ALA A 103 -9.21 1.57 -3.95
N ILE A 104 -8.28 1.98 -3.08
CA ILE A 104 -7.39 1.06 -2.36
C ILE A 104 -8.21 0.04 -1.55
N LEU A 105 -9.16 0.52 -0.74
CA LEU A 105 -9.97 -0.34 0.12
C LEU A 105 -10.80 -1.35 -0.67
N LYS A 106 -11.51 -0.90 -1.72
CA LYS A 106 -12.23 -1.80 -2.64
C LYS A 106 -11.31 -2.86 -3.25
N SER A 107 -10.08 -2.48 -3.61
CA SER A 107 -9.12 -3.44 -4.15
C SER A 107 -8.70 -4.49 -3.13
N LEU A 108 -8.50 -4.10 -1.87
CA LEU A 108 -8.17 -5.04 -0.78
C LEU A 108 -9.32 -5.99 -0.48
N GLU A 109 -10.57 -5.51 -0.51
CA GLU A 109 -11.76 -6.35 -0.36
C GLU A 109 -11.89 -7.37 -1.50
N ARG A 110 -11.73 -6.94 -2.76
CA ARG A 110 -11.72 -7.85 -3.92
C ARG A 110 -10.65 -8.93 -3.78
N PHE A 111 -9.46 -8.56 -3.32
CA PHE A 111 -8.38 -9.53 -3.07
C PHE A 111 -8.79 -10.56 -2.00
N LYS A 112 -9.38 -10.11 -0.88
CA LYS A 112 -9.87 -11.02 0.19
C LYS A 112 -10.95 -11.97 -0.35
N ASN A 113 -11.87 -11.47 -1.17
CA ASN A 113 -12.96 -12.29 -1.72
C ASN A 113 -12.43 -13.33 -2.70
N ARG A 114 -11.48 -12.98 -3.57
CA ARG A 114 -10.81 -13.97 -4.45
C ARG A 114 -10.06 -15.02 -3.67
N ALA A 115 -9.30 -14.64 -2.64
CA ALA A 115 -8.57 -15.59 -1.81
C ALA A 115 -9.49 -16.62 -1.11
N LYS A 116 -10.72 -16.23 -0.76
CA LYS A 116 -11.73 -17.14 -0.19
C LYS A 116 -12.28 -18.13 -1.21
N LEU A 117 -12.44 -17.70 -2.47
CA LEU A 117 -12.94 -18.53 -3.57
C LEU A 117 -11.87 -19.49 -4.14
N SER A 118 -10.60 -19.30 -3.78
CA SER A 118 -9.46 -20.10 -4.24
C SER A 118 -8.83 -20.97 -3.14
N GLY A 119 -9.47 -21.08 -1.98
CA GLY A 119 -9.08 -22.06 -0.95
C GLY A 119 -9.60 -23.46 -1.32
N PRO A 120 -8.94 -24.55 -0.86
CA PRO A 120 -9.37 -25.91 -1.13
C PRO A 120 -10.79 -26.20 -0.65
#